data_AF-A0AAV5K5K9-F1
#
_entry.id   AF-A0AAV5K5K9-F1
#
_cell.length_a   1.000
_cell.length_b   1.000
_cell.length_c   1.000
_cell.angle_alpha   90.00
_cell.angle_beta   90.00
_cell.angle_gamma   90.00
#
_symmetry.space_group_name_H-M   'P 1'
#
loop_
_entity.id
_entity.type
_entity.pdbx_description
1 polymer ?
#
loop_
_entity_poly.entity_id
_entity_poly.type
_entity_poly.pdbx_seq_one_letter_code
_entity_poly.pdbx_strand_id
1 'polypeptide(L)'
;MKQAFILPEFGVKSSAVSVPISEQEKSDLGSPRPSSSTKIEEVKVSGDKSDKELQENGEYLIRPYLEPLEKIRFRYNCERVVGLDKHNGIFLIGELSLYVIENFYTDNSGCIFEKKCEDELSVIDQALGVKKDVTCEDFQSRSTSLWTTTANTWVGGRARAYNGGTWGKEKVHTGGNLPHPWCMWKLDSVHEILKRDYQLHPVAVEIFSMDGCDDLLIFDKKEREEVFKNLIAMNLPRKSMLNRTISGSTKQESNEGSRLFKIMAKSFSKRWQNGEISNFQYLMHLNTLAGHGYSDLTQYPVFPWVLADYETENLDLPNPKIFCKLDKPMDCQMPEGKEEFKKRYERWDDLEVPKFHYGSHYSSAGIVLFYLLRLLPFSAENQKLQGGQFDHADHLFNSVQDTWLSAAGKGNTSDVKELIPEFYYMPKFLENRFNLDLGEKQSGEKVSLG
;
A
#
# COMPACT_ATOMS: atom_id res chain seq x y z
N MET A 1 20.88 -35.46 23.57
CA MET A 1 20.76 -35.17 25.01
C MET A 1 19.59 -34.22 25.20
N LYS A 2 18.51 -34.69 25.85
CA LYS A 2 17.38 -33.86 26.29
C LYS A 2 17.73 -33.29 27.66
N GLN A 3 17.46 -32.01 27.91
CA GLN A 3 17.29 -31.53 29.29
C GLN A 3 16.21 -30.46 29.31
N ALA A 4 15.08 -30.86 29.92
CA ALA A 4 13.97 -30.02 30.32
C ALA A 4 14.30 -29.38 31.67
N PHE A 5 13.78 -28.18 31.93
CA PHE A 5 13.66 -27.63 33.28
C PHE A 5 12.20 -27.29 33.56
N ILE A 6 11.72 -27.85 34.66
CA ILE A 6 10.37 -27.79 35.23
C ILE A 6 10.34 -26.69 36.30
N LEU A 7 9.19 -26.03 36.41
CA LEU A 7 8.77 -25.05 37.42
C LEU A 7 8.81 -25.59 38.87
N PRO A 8 8.60 -24.71 39.87
CA PRO A 8 7.81 -25.08 41.03
C PRO A 8 6.57 -24.19 41.21
N GLU A 9 5.45 -24.86 41.48
CA GLU A 9 4.17 -24.34 41.93
C GLU A 9 4.22 -23.86 43.40
N PHE A 10 3.34 -22.92 43.74
CA PHE A 10 2.77 -22.81 45.09
C PHE A 10 1.26 -22.59 44.95
N GLY A 11 0.48 -23.56 45.41
CA GLY A 11 -0.94 -23.40 45.72
C GLY A 11 -1.16 -23.31 47.23
N VAL A 12 -2.37 -22.91 47.64
CA VAL A 12 -3.23 -23.62 48.63
C VAL A 12 -4.49 -22.81 49.02
N LYS A 13 -5.66 -23.44 48.76
CA LYS A 13 -6.99 -23.50 49.47
C LYS A 13 -7.83 -22.22 49.66
N SER A 14 -9.08 -22.11 49.19
CA SER A 14 -10.34 -22.89 49.35
C SER A 14 -11.19 -22.49 50.57
N SER A 15 -12.43 -22.05 50.31
CA SER A 15 -13.62 -22.39 51.12
C SER A 15 -14.92 -22.07 50.37
N ALA A 16 -15.79 -23.07 50.24
CA ALA A 16 -17.17 -23.01 49.78
C ALA A 16 -18.14 -23.10 50.97
N VAL A 17 -19.30 -22.43 50.92
CA VAL A 17 -20.50 -22.75 51.73
C VAL A 17 -21.77 -22.39 50.93
N SER A 18 -22.80 -23.22 51.09
CA SER A 18 -24.04 -23.31 50.32
C SER A 18 -25.29 -22.98 51.18
N VAL A 19 -26.32 -22.33 50.59
CA VAL A 19 -27.80 -22.61 50.59
C VAL A 19 -28.57 -22.59 51.95
N PRO A 20 -29.81 -22.00 52.10
CA PRO A 20 -31.07 -22.58 51.57
C PRO A 20 -32.27 -21.67 51.19
N ILE A 21 -33.31 -22.38 50.72
CA ILE A 21 -34.57 -22.11 49.99
C ILE A 21 -35.78 -21.77 50.91
N SER A 22 -36.81 -21.09 50.35
CA SER A 22 -38.27 -21.22 50.64
C SER A 22 -39.06 -20.49 49.52
N GLU A 23 -39.89 -21.07 48.64
CA GLU A 23 -41.30 -21.56 48.77
C GLU A 23 -42.27 -20.50 49.39
N GLN A 24 -43.51 -20.18 48.95
CA GLN A 24 -44.50 -20.78 48.04
C GLN A 24 -45.72 -19.81 47.81
N GLU A 25 -46.40 -19.92 46.66
CA GLU A 25 -47.87 -19.92 46.39
C GLU A 25 -48.88 -18.72 46.42
N LYS A 26 -49.72 -18.72 45.35
CA LYS A 26 -51.21 -18.51 45.20
C LYS A 26 -51.82 -17.10 45.04
N SER A 27 -52.39 -16.75 43.85
CA SER A 27 -53.80 -16.93 43.34
C SER A 27 -54.71 -15.71 43.64
N ASP A 28 -55.69 -15.19 42.88
CA ASP A 28 -56.42 -15.56 41.66
C ASP A 28 -57.42 -14.40 41.29
N LEU A 29 -58.02 -14.43 40.08
CA LEU A 29 -59.29 -13.76 39.61
C LEU A 29 -59.27 -12.22 39.41
N GLY A 30 -59.91 -11.57 38.41
CA GLY A 30 -60.87 -11.89 37.34
C GLY A 30 -61.39 -10.55 36.73
N SER A 31 -61.80 -10.52 35.45
CA SER A 31 -62.25 -9.35 34.63
C SER A 31 -63.72 -8.90 34.94
N PRO A 32 -64.44 -7.97 34.22
CA PRO A 32 -64.21 -7.26 32.93
C PRO A 32 -64.69 -5.76 32.79
N ARG A 33 -64.42 -5.19 31.59
CA ARG A 33 -64.86 -3.93 30.86
C ARG A 33 -66.36 -3.51 30.99
N PRO A 34 -66.88 -2.32 30.49
CA PRO A 34 -66.52 -1.58 29.24
C PRO A 34 -66.71 -0.03 29.13
N SER A 35 -66.38 0.50 27.92
CA SER A 35 -66.78 1.76 27.20
C SER A 35 -66.32 3.13 27.73
N SER A 36 -65.96 4.16 26.94
CA SER A 36 -66.41 4.61 25.60
C SER A 36 -65.35 5.46 24.84
N SER A 37 -65.60 5.68 23.55
CA SER A 37 -64.77 6.30 22.50
C SER A 37 -64.52 7.81 22.62
N THR A 38 -63.46 8.35 21.98
CA THR A 38 -63.50 9.24 20.79
C THR A 38 -62.07 9.67 20.34
N LYS A 39 -61.68 9.25 19.13
CA LYS A 39 -60.87 9.90 18.06
C LYS A 39 -60.10 11.24 18.33
N ILE A 40 -58.79 11.27 18.00
CA ILE A 40 -58.08 12.12 16.99
C ILE A 40 -56.63 12.53 17.38
N GLU A 41 -55.77 12.49 16.35
CA GLU A 41 -54.49 13.20 16.11
C GLU A 41 -53.14 12.52 16.42
N GLU A 42 -52.58 11.95 15.34
CA GLU A 42 -51.16 11.66 15.14
C GLU A 42 -50.32 12.95 15.19
N VAL A 43 -49.31 12.97 16.07
CA VAL A 43 -48.18 13.91 15.97
C VAL A 43 -47.03 13.17 15.31
N LYS A 44 -46.91 13.34 13.99
CA LYS A 44 -45.76 12.88 13.19
C LYS A 44 -44.75 14.02 13.10
N VAL A 45 -43.78 14.10 14.02
CA VAL A 45 -42.61 14.98 13.88
C VAL A 45 -41.36 14.34 14.50
N SER A 46 -40.46 13.85 13.65
CA SER A 46 -38.98 14.07 13.71
C SER A 46 -38.16 13.09 12.84
N GLY A 47 -38.76 12.07 12.21
CA GLY A 47 -38.04 11.14 11.32
C GLY A 47 -37.99 11.50 9.83
N ASP A 48 -38.88 12.37 9.35
CA ASP A 48 -39.11 12.56 7.89
C ASP A 48 -38.13 13.56 7.21
N LYS A 49 -37.28 14.27 7.98
CA LYS A 49 -36.30 15.24 7.42
C LYS A 49 -34.94 14.59 7.13
N SER A 50 -34.43 13.75 8.03
CA SER A 50 -33.16 13.05 7.81
C SER A 50 -33.25 12.06 6.66
N ASP A 51 -34.36 11.33 6.56
CA ASP A 51 -34.50 10.27 5.56
C ASP A 51 -34.73 10.82 4.15
N LYS A 52 -35.27 12.05 4.03
CA LYS A 52 -35.42 12.76 2.75
C LYS A 52 -34.11 13.40 2.28
N GLU A 53 -33.33 14.02 3.17
CA GLU A 53 -32.00 14.56 2.82
C GLU A 53 -31.01 13.45 2.42
N LEU A 54 -31.10 12.27 3.05
CA LEU A 54 -30.31 11.09 2.68
C LEU A 54 -30.62 10.58 1.26
N GLN A 55 -31.86 10.78 0.78
CA GLN A 55 -32.28 10.40 -0.58
C GLN A 55 -31.83 11.41 -1.65
N GLU A 56 -31.70 12.70 -1.30
CA GLU A 56 -31.33 13.75 -2.26
C GLU A 56 -29.81 13.86 -2.49
N ASN A 57 -28.97 13.58 -1.49
CA ASN A 57 -27.51 13.76 -1.58
C ASN A 57 -26.72 12.48 -1.94
N GLY A 58 -27.40 11.36 -2.23
CA GLY A 58 -26.75 10.09 -2.60
C GLY A 58 -26.10 9.31 -1.46
N GLU A 59 -26.24 9.75 -0.20
CA GLU A 59 -25.63 9.07 0.96
C GLU A 59 -26.13 7.65 1.20
N TYR A 60 -27.34 7.34 0.75
CA TYR A 60 -27.88 5.99 0.81
C TYR A 60 -27.00 4.96 0.07
N LEU A 61 -26.23 5.38 -0.95
CA LEU A 61 -25.33 4.52 -1.71
C LEU A 61 -24.17 3.99 -0.87
N ILE A 62 -23.61 4.83 0.00
CA ILE A 62 -22.45 4.47 0.82
C ILE A 62 -22.84 3.93 2.20
N ARG A 63 -24.08 4.16 2.64
CA ARG A 63 -24.56 3.72 3.96
C ARG A 63 -24.33 2.23 4.26
N PRO A 64 -24.45 1.28 3.31
CA PRO A 64 -24.17 -0.13 3.55
C PRO A 64 -22.72 -0.44 3.98
N TYR A 65 -21.76 0.45 3.72
CA TYR A 65 -20.34 0.24 4.02
C TYR A 65 -19.91 0.84 5.36
N LEU A 66 -20.79 1.63 6.00
CA LEU A 66 -20.49 2.33 7.24
C LEU A 66 -20.96 1.53 8.45
N GLU A 67 -20.29 1.75 9.59
CA GLU A 67 -20.75 1.19 10.86
C GLU A 67 -22.12 1.78 11.25
N PRO A 68 -22.97 1.04 11.98
CA PRO A 68 -24.22 1.58 12.50
C PRO A 68 -23.96 2.85 13.33
N LEU A 69 -24.76 3.89 13.09
CA LEU A 69 -24.67 5.20 13.75
C LEU A 69 -23.42 6.04 13.41
N GLU A 70 -22.55 5.57 12.50
CA GLU A 70 -21.44 6.39 12.00
C GLU A 70 -22.01 7.67 11.36
N LYS A 71 -21.41 8.81 11.74
CA LYS A 71 -21.70 10.12 11.14
C LYS A 71 -20.46 10.61 10.40
N ILE A 72 -20.65 11.00 9.15
CA ILE A 72 -19.57 11.48 8.31
C ILE A 72 -19.33 12.96 8.63
N ARG A 73 -18.08 13.32 8.92
CA ARG A 73 -17.66 14.72 9.13
C ARG A 73 -17.15 15.37 7.85
N PHE A 74 -16.35 14.64 7.09
CA PHE A 74 -15.73 15.13 5.87
C PHE A 74 -15.73 14.05 4.77
N ARG A 75 -15.77 14.51 3.51
CA ARG A 75 -15.79 13.67 2.31
C ARG A 75 -14.81 14.25 1.30
N TYR A 76 -14.02 13.38 0.70
CA TYR A 76 -13.03 13.77 -0.30
C TYR A 76 -13.01 12.73 -1.41
N ASN A 77 -12.85 13.18 -2.65
CA ASN A 77 -12.49 12.27 -3.73
C ASN A 77 -11.04 11.83 -3.53
N CYS A 78 -10.78 10.55 -3.75
CA CYS A 78 -9.43 10.01 -3.64
C CYS A 78 -9.17 8.94 -4.69
N GLU A 79 -7.89 8.66 -4.91
CA GLU A 79 -7.45 7.44 -5.59
C GLU A 79 -6.57 6.65 -4.64
N ARG A 80 -6.84 5.35 -4.52
CA ARG A 80 -6.03 4.45 -3.73
C ARG A 80 -4.99 3.78 -4.62
N VAL A 81 -3.73 3.82 -4.23
CA VAL A 81 -2.63 3.20 -4.96
C VAL A 81 -2.47 1.75 -4.50
N VAL A 82 -2.51 0.81 -5.45
CA VAL A 82 -2.29 -0.62 -5.19
C VAL A 82 -1.45 -1.20 -6.32
N GLY A 83 -0.20 -1.56 -6.02
CA GLY A 83 0.70 -2.13 -7.03
C GLY A 83 1.02 -1.11 -8.12
N LEU A 84 0.68 -1.44 -9.38
CA LEU A 84 0.80 -0.51 -10.51
C LEU A 84 -0.45 0.33 -10.76
N ASP A 85 -1.55 0.05 -10.05
CA ASP A 85 -2.86 0.62 -10.31
C ASP A 85 -3.24 1.74 -9.33
N LYS A 86 -4.19 2.54 -9.81
CA LYS A 86 -4.93 3.50 -9.00
C LYS A 86 -6.42 3.15 -9.07
N HIS A 87 -7.05 3.07 -7.90
CA HIS A 87 -8.46 2.79 -7.78
C HIS A 87 -9.21 4.02 -7.29
N ASN A 88 -10.20 4.44 -8.06
CA ASN A 88 -11.01 5.61 -7.75
C ASN A 88 -11.91 5.33 -6.56
N GLY A 89 -12.08 6.30 -5.68
CA GLY A 89 -13.00 6.15 -4.58
C GLY A 89 -13.28 7.44 -3.83
N ILE A 90 -14.09 7.28 -2.79
CA ILE A 90 -14.41 8.33 -1.84
C ILE A 90 -13.73 8.01 -0.51
N PHE A 91 -13.01 9.00 0.02
CA PHE A 91 -12.44 8.97 1.36
C PHE A 91 -13.39 9.70 2.32
N LEU A 92 -13.73 9.04 3.42
CA LEU A 92 -14.66 9.54 4.42
C LEU A 92 -13.96 9.61 5.77
N ILE A 93 -14.06 10.77 6.41
CA ILE A 93 -13.63 10.96 7.80
C ILE A 93 -14.89 10.96 8.66
N GLY A 94 -15.11 9.86 9.38
CA GLY A 94 -16.21 9.71 10.32
C GLY A 94 -15.89 10.25 11.72
N GLU A 95 -16.83 10.04 12.66
CA GLU A 95 -16.61 10.35 14.07
C GLU A 95 -15.86 9.24 14.81
N LEU A 96 -16.01 7.99 14.37
CA LEU A 96 -15.41 6.82 15.02
C LEU A 96 -14.38 6.13 14.13
N SER A 97 -14.53 6.24 12.80
CA SER A 97 -13.69 5.54 11.84
C SER A 97 -13.41 6.35 10.56
N LEU A 98 -12.34 5.99 9.87
CA LEU A 98 -12.02 6.43 8.51
C LEU A 98 -12.49 5.36 7.52
N TYR A 99 -12.89 5.76 6.31
CA TYR A 99 -13.31 4.82 5.27
C TYR A 99 -12.75 5.21 3.90
N VAL A 100 -12.40 4.22 3.10
CA VAL A 100 -12.25 4.35 1.64
C VAL A 100 -13.23 3.39 1.00
N ILE A 101 -14.01 3.87 0.05
CA ILE A 101 -14.93 3.04 -0.73
C ILE A 101 -14.66 3.32 -2.21
N GLU A 102 -14.24 2.28 -2.93
CA GLU A 102 -13.91 2.39 -4.35
C GLU A 102 -15.17 2.52 -5.21
N ASN A 103 -15.01 3.13 -6.38
CA ASN A 103 -16.04 3.37 -7.40
C ASN A 103 -17.20 4.28 -6.96
N PHE A 104 -17.03 5.06 -5.90
CA PHE A 104 -17.88 6.21 -5.58
C PHE A 104 -17.09 7.51 -5.65
N TYR A 105 -17.78 8.61 -5.99
CA TYR A 105 -17.20 9.95 -6.00
C TYR A 105 -18.25 11.01 -5.64
N THR A 106 -17.79 12.19 -5.22
CA THR A 106 -18.62 13.38 -5.04
C THR A 106 -18.47 14.35 -6.20
N ASP A 107 -19.58 14.95 -6.63
CA ASP A 107 -19.56 16.04 -7.60
C ASP A 107 -19.39 17.43 -6.94
N ASN A 108 -19.44 18.50 -7.74
CA ASN A 108 -19.33 19.88 -7.27
C ASN A 108 -20.50 20.32 -6.36
N SER A 109 -21.61 19.59 -6.37
CA SER A 109 -22.75 19.83 -5.48
C SER A 109 -22.63 19.11 -4.14
N GLY A 110 -21.64 18.22 -4.00
CA GLY A 110 -21.42 17.40 -2.81
C GLY A 110 -22.26 16.11 -2.78
N CYS A 111 -22.98 15.82 -3.85
CA CYS A 111 -23.78 14.60 -3.99
C CYS A 111 -22.89 13.41 -4.37
N ILE A 112 -23.21 12.23 -3.83
CA ILE A 112 -22.45 11.01 -4.05
C ILE A 112 -23.01 10.24 -5.25
N PHE A 113 -22.12 9.81 -6.13
CA PHE A 113 -22.45 9.05 -7.34
C PHE A 113 -21.60 7.78 -7.43
N GLU A 114 -22.21 6.75 -8.02
CA GLU A 114 -21.53 5.51 -8.41
C GLU A 114 -20.89 5.67 -9.79
N LYS A 115 -19.64 5.23 -9.94
CA LYS A 115 -18.94 5.18 -11.22
C LYS A 115 -19.61 4.15 -12.13
N LYS A 116 -19.81 4.47 -13.41
CA LYS A 116 -20.55 3.58 -14.33
C LYS A 116 -19.68 2.54 -15.02
N CYS A 117 -18.41 2.87 -15.27
CA CYS A 117 -17.45 2.03 -15.97
C CYS A 117 -16.03 2.27 -15.44
N GLU A 118 -15.16 1.26 -15.47
CA GLU A 118 -13.77 1.38 -15.02
C GLU A 118 -12.97 2.43 -15.80
N ASP A 119 -13.24 2.59 -17.10
CA ASP A 119 -12.51 3.48 -18.04
C ASP A 119 -12.86 4.98 -17.95
N GLU A 120 -13.71 5.38 -17.01
CA GLU A 120 -13.96 6.81 -16.77
C GLU A 120 -12.77 7.43 -16.03
N LEU A 121 -12.25 8.55 -16.53
CA LEU A 121 -11.18 9.28 -15.84
C LEU A 121 -11.66 9.75 -14.47
N SER A 122 -10.77 9.69 -13.47
CA SER A 122 -11.08 10.18 -12.13
C SER A 122 -11.26 11.70 -12.11
N VAL A 123 -11.92 12.21 -11.08
CA VAL A 123 -12.01 13.66 -10.83
C VAL A 123 -10.61 14.27 -10.68
N ILE A 124 -9.68 13.50 -10.10
CA ILE A 124 -8.30 13.93 -9.86
C ILE A 124 -7.50 13.96 -11.17
N ASP A 125 -7.59 12.91 -12.00
CA ASP A 125 -6.95 12.83 -13.31
C ASP A 125 -7.45 13.95 -14.23
N GLN A 126 -8.76 14.23 -14.22
CA GLN A 126 -9.35 15.35 -14.94
C GLN A 126 -8.78 16.69 -14.45
N ALA A 127 -8.64 16.88 -13.14
CA ALA A 127 -8.07 18.09 -12.54
C ALA A 127 -6.56 18.25 -12.83
N LEU A 128 -5.84 17.13 -12.95
CA LEU A 128 -4.43 17.09 -13.37
C LEU A 128 -4.25 17.32 -14.88
N GLY A 129 -5.34 17.43 -15.65
CA GLY A 129 -5.31 17.70 -17.08
C GLY A 129 -4.99 16.46 -17.93
N VAL A 130 -5.16 15.26 -17.37
CA VAL A 130 -5.04 14.00 -18.12
C VAL A 130 -6.14 13.99 -19.18
N LYS A 131 -5.72 13.93 -20.45
CA LYS A 131 -6.65 13.77 -21.57
C LYS A 131 -6.86 12.28 -21.82
N LYS A 132 -8.11 11.89 -22.06
CA LYS A 132 -8.39 10.54 -22.53
C LYS A 132 -7.85 10.42 -23.95
N ASP A 133 -6.85 9.56 -24.16
CA ASP A 133 -6.42 9.21 -25.50
C ASP A 133 -7.55 8.43 -26.18
N VAL A 134 -8.28 9.11 -27.07
CA VAL A 134 -9.23 8.46 -27.97
C VAL A 134 -8.42 7.83 -29.10
N THR A 135 -7.80 6.69 -28.81
CA THR A 135 -7.48 5.69 -29.83
C THR A 135 -8.20 4.41 -29.44
N CYS A 136 -9.51 4.43 -29.64
CA CYS A 136 -10.34 3.23 -29.65
C CYS A 136 -11.25 3.31 -30.87
N GLU A 137 -10.65 3.16 -32.05
CA GLU A 137 -11.32 2.47 -33.15
C GLU A 137 -10.37 1.37 -33.65
N ASP A 138 -10.93 0.19 -33.87
CA ASP A 138 -10.35 -1.06 -34.34
C ASP A 138 -9.59 -1.97 -33.35
N PHE A 139 -10.32 -2.46 -32.33
CA PHE A 139 -10.19 -3.86 -31.88
C PHE A 139 -11.56 -4.46 -31.49
N GLN A 140 -12.54 -4.38 -32.40
CA GLN A 140 -13.68 -5.31 -32.37
C GLN A 140 -13.45 -6.44 -33.36
N SER A 141 -12.99 -7.58 -32.84
CA SER A 141 -13.34 -8.96 -33.28
C SER A 141 -12.25 -9.99 -32.93
N ARG A 142 -11.87 -10.07 -31.67
CA ARG A 142 -11.60 -11.39 -31.07
C ARG A 142 -12.31 -11.45 -29.75
N SER A 143 -13.37 -12.27 -29.71
CA SER A 143 -13.89 -12.76 -28.45
C SER A 143 -12.72 -13.42 -27.72
N THR A 144 -12.18 -12.76 -26.71
CA THR A 144 -11.42 -13.48 -25.70
C THR A 144 -12.45 -14.33 -24.98
N SER A 145 -12.63 -15.55 -25.47
CA SER A 145 -13.25 -16.61 -24.69
C SER A 145 -12.52 -16.59 -23.35
N LEU A 146 -13.19 -16.11 -22.30
CA LEU A 146 -12.78 -16.43 -20.94
C LEU A 146 -12.73 -17.95 -20.88
N TRP A 147 -11.54 -18.52 -21.05
CA TRP A 147 -11.27 -19.77 -20.42
C TRP A 147 -11.37 -19.49 -18.93
N THR A 148 -12.55 -19.87 -18.42
CA THR A 148 -12.74 -20.40 -17.09
C THR A 148 -11.72 -21.51 -16.88
N THR A 149 -10.47 -21.09 -16.68
CA THR A 149 -9.47 -21.96 -16.08
C THR A 149 -9.93 -22.08 -14.65
N THR A 150 -10.44 -23.26 -14.34
CA THR A 150 -10.77 -23.73 -13.00
C THR A 150 -9.45 -23.79 -12.22
N ALA A 151 -8.89 -22.63 -11.89
CA ALA A 151 -7.87 -22.51 -10.88
C ALA A 151 -8.61 -22.81 -9.59
N ASN A 152 -8.48 -24.06 -9.15
CA ASN A 152 -8.98 -24.55 -7.86
C ASN A 152 -8.81 -23.43 -6.85
N THR A 153 -9.94 -22.86 -6.44
CA THR A 153 -10.04 -21.86 -5.40
C THR A 153 -9.48 -22.52 -4.15
N TRP A 154 -8.19 -22.32 -3.90
CA TRP A 154 -7.63 -22.68 -2.62
C TRP A 154 -8.29 -21.74 -1.62
N VAL A 155 -9.26 -22.31 -0.92
CA VAL A 155 -9.87 -21.78 0.29
C VAL A 155 -8.75 -21.60 1.31
N GLY A 156 -8.08 -20.44 1.24
CA GLY A 156 -7.04 -19.99 2.15
C GLY A 156 -7.38 -18.57 2.56
N GLY A 157 -8.16 -18.44 3.62
CA GLY A 157 -8.78 -17.20 4.04
C GLY A 157 -7.80 -16.05 4.27
N ARG A 158 -8.09 -14.90 3.65
CA ARG A 158 -7.79 -13.60 4.26
C ARG A 158 -9.06 -13.06 4.91
N ALA A 159 -9.45 -13.73 6.00
CA ALA A 159 -10.02 -13.03 7.13
C ALA A 159 -8.86 -12.81 8.09
N ARG A 160 -8.28 -11.61 8.10
CA ARG A 160 -7.36 -11.19 9.16
C ARG A 160 -7.96 -9.95 9.81
N ALA A 161 -8.92 -10.21 10.70
CA ALA A 161 -9.30 -9.26 11.72
C ALA A 161 -8.48 -9.59 12.96
N TYR A 162 -7.49 -8.77 13.27
CA TYR A 162 -7.03 -8.53 14.64
C TYR A 162 -6.68 -7.05 14.75
N ASN A 163 -7.71 -6.23 15.03
CA ASN A 163 -7.64 -4.82 15.45
C ASN A 163 -6.76 -3.86 14.63
N GLY A 164 -7.01 -3.77 13.32
CA GLY A 164 -6.34 -2.83 12.42
C GLY A 164 -7.05 -2.74 11.08
N GLY A 165 -8.26 -2.20 11.09
CA GLY A 165 -9.13 -2.08 9.93
C GLY A 165 -9.85 -3.36 9.48
N THR A 166 -11.05 -3.18 8.94
CA THR A 166 -11.88 -4.29 8.43
C THR A 166 -12.03 -4.13 6.94
N TRP A 167 -11.42 -5.02 6.17
CA TRP A 167 -11.72 -5.20 4.76
C TRP A 167 -13.03 -5.96 4.62
N GLY A 168 -14.08 -5.30 4.16
CA GLY A 168 -15.28 -6.01 3.76
C GLY A 168 -15.17 -6.51 2.33
N LYS A 169 -15.72 -7.70 2.09
CA LYS A 169 -15.88 -8.20 0.72
C LYS A 169 -17.09 -7.53 0.06
N GLU A 170 -16.97 -7.41 -1.26
CA GLU A 170 -17.98 -7.14 -2.29
C GLU A 170 -19.42 -7.17 -1.75
N LYS A 171 -20.01 -5.98 -1.54
CA LYS A 171 -21.46 -5.87 -1.46
C LYS A 171 -21.95 -5.58 -2.88
N VAL A 172 -22.21 -6.63 -3.65
CA VAL A 172 -22.96 -6.49 -4.91
C VAL A 172 -24.35 -5.98 -4.54
N HIS A 173 -24.58 -4.68 -4.70
CA HIS A 173 -25.95 -4.17 -4.75
C HIS A 173 -26.60 -4.73 -6.01
N THR A 174 -27.85 -5.14 -5.91
CA THR A 174 -28.66 -5.73 -6.99
C THR A 174 -28.96 -4.78 -8.16
N GLY A 175 -28.18 -3.71 -8.33
CA GLY A 175 -28.28 -2.74 -9.42
C GLY A 175 -27.01 -1.95 -9.75
N GLY A 176 -25.85 -2.23 -9.11
CA GLY A 176 -24.57 -1.59 -9.42
C GLY A 176 -23.79 -2.36 -10.48
N ASN A 177 -23.09 -1.65 -11.38
CA ASN A 177 -22.34 -2.28 -12.49
C ASN A 177 -20.91 -2.69 -12.10
N LEU A 178 -20.37 -2.16 -10.99
CA LEU A 178 -18.97 -2.36 -10.57
C LEU A 178 -18.86 -2.91 -9.14
N PRO A 179 -17.81 -3.67 -8.82
CA PRO A 179 -17.52 -4.04 -7.44
C PRO A 179 -17.08 -2.81 -6.63
N HIS A 180 -17.41 -2.78 -5.34
CA HIS A 180 -17.00 -1.70 -4.42
C HIS A 180 -16.12 -2.25 -3.31
N PRO A 181 -14.82 -2.50 -3.58
CA PRO A 181 -13.85 -2.71 -2.51
C PRO A 181 -13.87 -1.55 -1.53
N TRP A 182 -13.75 -1.85 -0.24
CA TRP A 182 -13.72 -0.83 0.78
C TRP A 182 -12.83 -1.23 1.94
N CYS A 183 -12.26 -0.21 2.56
CA CYS A 183 -11.47 -0.32 3.78
C CYS A 183 -12.05 0.61 4.84
N MET A 184 -12.02 0.17 6.08
CA MET A 184 -12.36 0.99 7.24
C MET A 184 -11.26 0.88 8.27
N TRP A 185 -10.89 2.00 8.87
CA TRP A 185 -9.96 2.07 10.00
C TRP A 185 -10.65 2.72 11.19
N LYS A 186 -10.76 2.00 12.30
CA LYS A 186 -11.17 2.63 13.56
C LYS A 186 -10.12 3.65 13.96
N LEU A 187 -10.53 4.80 14.50
CA LEU A 187 -9.60 5.88 14.85
C LEU A 187 -8.55 5.44 15.89
N ASP A 188 -8.87 4.48 16.76
CA ASP A 188 -7.94 3.91 17.73
C ASP A 188 -6.93 2.93 17.14
N SER A 189 -7.21 2.42 15.94
CA SER A 189 -6.36 1.47 15.22
C SER A 189 -5.39 2.12 14.24
N VAL A 190 -5.52 3.43 14.00
CA VAL A 190 -4.57 4.19 13.19
C VAL A 190 -3.29 4.43 14.00
N HIS A 191 -2.16 3.98 13.48
CA HIS A 191 -0.85 4.07 14.11
C HIS A 191 -0.12 5.37 13.74
N GLU A 192 -0.08 5.70 12.45
CA GLU A 192 0.71 6.81 11.92
C GLU A 192 0.10 7.33 10.62
N ILE A 193 0.20 8.64 10.37
CA ILE A 193 -0.28 9.26 9.12
C ILE A 193 0.86 10.05 8.45
N LEU A 194 1.20 9.55 7.27
CA LEU A 194 2.11 9.96 6.21
C LEU A 194 1.69 11.14 5.36
N LYS A 195 2.38 12.29 5.36
CA LYS A 195 2.40 13.11 4.13
C LYS A 195 3.28 12.40 3.08
N ARG A 196 2.78 12.22 1.86
CA ARG A 196 3.52 11.60 0.76
C ARG A 196 3.44 12.41 -0.53
N ASP A 197 4.39 12.11 -1.40
CA ASP A 197 4.43 12.59 -2.77
C ASP A 197 4.08 11.40 -3.68
N TYR A 198 3.33 11.65 -4.74
CA TYR A 198 3.00 10.67 -5.76
C TYR A 198 3.33 11.28 -7.12
N GLN A 199 4.09 10.56 -7.95
CA GLN A 199 4.63 11.09 -9.20
C GLN A 199 5.32 12.47 -9.03
N LEU A 200 6.08 12.61 -7.94
CA LEU A 200 6.78 13.85 -7.55
C LEU A 200 5.88 15.04 -7.20
N HIS A 201 4.57 14.83 -7.04
CA HIS A 201 3.62 15.84 -6.60
C HIS A 201 3.16 15.58 -5.16
N PRO A 202 3.07 16.63 -4.30
CA PRO A 202 2.70 16.49 -2.88
C PRO A 202 1.19 16.30 -2.67
N VAL A 203 0.62 15.27 -3.29
CA VAL A 203 -0.83 15.05 -3.41
C VAL A 203 -1.32 13.83 -2.63
N ALA A 204 -0.44 13.13 -1.93
CA ALA A 204 -0.79 11.88 -1.27
C ALA A 204 -0.69 11.93 0.27
N VAL A 205 -1.48 11.06 0.90
CA VAL A 205 -1.45 10.74 2.33
C VAL A 205 -1.40 9.23 2.48
N GLU A 206 -0.53 8.74 3.36
CA GLU A 206 -0.42 7.31 3.67
C GLU A 206 -0.87 7.05 5.10
N ILE A 207 -1.74 6.05 5.29
CA ILE A 207 -2.32 5.72 6.58
C ILE A 207 -1.74 4.37 7.02
N PHE A 208 -1.07 4.35 8.17
CA PHE A 208 -0.54 3.13 8.78
C PHE A 208 -1.44 2.67 9.91
N SER A 209 -1.73 1.37 9.92
CA SER A 209 -2.57 0.72 10.91
C SER A 209 -1.75 -0.07 11.92
N MET A 210 -2.32 -0.31 13.10
CA MET A 210 -1.66 -1.04 14.19
C MET A 210 -1.37 -2.53 13.86
N ASP A 211 -2.00 -3.08 12.83
CA ASP A 211 -1.75 -4.43 12.32
C ASP A 211 -0.56 -4.50 11.34
N GLY A 212 0.06 -3.35 11.04
CA GLY A 212 1.19 -3.22 10.13
C GLY A 212 0.80 -3.04 8.65
N CYS A 213 -0.48 -2.90 8.34
CA CYS A 213 -0.92 -2.55 6.98
C CYS A 213 -0.84 -1.04 6.74
N ASP A 214 -0.57 -0.66 5.50
CA ASP A 214 -0.59 0.72 5.03
C ASP A 214 -1.42 0.88 3.76
N ASP A 215 -2.01 2.06 3.59
CA ASP A 215 -2.73 2.43 2.38
C ASP A 215 -2.35 3.86 1.95
N LEU A 216 -1.93 4.00 0.69
CA LEU A 216 -1.57 5.26 0.06
C LEU A 216 -2.76 5.83 -0.73
N LEU A 217 -3.21 7.01 -0.32
CA LEU A 217 -4.35 7.72 -0.91
C LEU A 217 -3.88 9.02 -1.56
N ILE A 218 -4.23 9.21 -2.82
CA ILE A 218 -3.99 10.40 -3.61
C ILE A 218 -5.25 11.27 -3.56
N PHE A 219 -5.06 12.58 -3.43
CA PHE A 219 -6.13 13.58 -3.37
C PHE A 219 -5.87 14.68 -4.41
N ASP A 220 -6.86 15.54 -4.62
CA ASP A 220 -6.61 16.79 -5.34
C ASP A 220 -5.56 17.63 -4.60
N LYS A 221 -4.72 18.34 -5.37
CA LYS A 221 -3.63 19.17 -4.84
C LYS A 221 -4.11 20.21 -3.83
N LYS A 222 -5.33 20.72 -3.98
CA LYS A 222 -5.91 21.72 -3.07
C LYS A 222 -6.50 21.08 -1.82
N GLU A 223 -6.91 19.81 -1.90
CA GLU A 223 -7.61 19.10 -0.82
C GLU A 223 -6.65 18.40 0.15
N ARG A 224 -5.50 17.89 -0.33
CA ARG A 224 -4.56 17.09 0.48
C ARG A 224 -4.20 17.74 1.82
N GLU A 225 -3.93 19.04 1.83
CA GLU A 225 -3.58 19.78 3.05
C GLU A 225 -4.76 19.88 4.03
N GLU A 226 -5.97 20.05 3.51
CA GLU A 226 -7.19 20.08 4.31
C GLU A 226 -7.49 18.70 4.92
N VAL A 227 -7.41 17.64 4.10
CA VAL A 227 -7.55 16.24 4.54
C VAL A 227 -6.60 15.97 5.71
N PHE A 228 -5.32 16.28 5.52
CA PHE A 228 -4.30 16.02 6.54
C PHE A 228 -4.55 16.84 7.83
N LYS A 229 -4.96 18.11 7.70
CA LYS A 229 -5.35 18.94 8.85
C LYS A 229 -6.52 18.35 9.61
N ASN A 230 -7.55 17.87 8.91
CA ASN A 230 -8.75 17.28 9.52
C ASN A 230 -8.44 15.93 10.19
N LEU A 231 -7.56 15.11 9.61
CA LEU A 231 -7.07 13.87 10.23
C LEU A 231 -6.31 14.14 11.53
N ILE A 232 -5.45 15.17 11.57
CA ILE A 232 -4.74 15.55 12.80
C ILE A 232 -5.71 15.98 13.91
N ALA A 233 -6.80 16.66 13.54
CA ALA A 233 -7.80 17.14 14.49
C ALA A 233 -8.60 16.01 15.17
N MET A 234 -8.56 14.78 14.64
CA MET A 234 -9.32 13.63 15.17
C MET A 234 -8.78 13.05 16.50
N ASN A 235 -7.77 13.67 17.13
CA ASN A 235 -7.23 13.25 18.44
C ASN A 235 -6.86 11.76 18.50
N LEU A 236 -6.20 11.25 17.46
CA LEU A 236 -5.74 9.86 17.39
C LEU A 236 -4.90 9.48 18.63
N PRO A 237 -5.15 8.33 19.28
CA PRO A 237 -4.60 8.00 20.60
C PRO A 237 -3.09 7.72 20.62
N ARG A 238 -2.45 7.50 19.46
CA ARG A 238 -1.01 7.24 19.34
C ARG A 238 -0.41 8.14 18.25
N LYS A 239 0.04 9.34 18.64
CA LYS A 239 0.63 10.31 17.71
C LYS A 239 2.13 10.02 17.49
N SER A 240 2.48 9.14 16.54
CA SER A 240 3.67 9.36 15.72
C SER A 240 3.16 9.94 14.41
N MET A 241 3.34 11.24 14.19
CA MET A 241 2.82 11.92 13.00
C MET A 241 3.98 12.69 12.40
N LEU A 242 4.35 12.42 11.15
CA LEU A 242 5.46 13.09 10.47
C LEU A 242 4.94 13.88 9.27
N ASN A 243 5.13 15.20 9.32
CA ASN A 243 4.98 16.08 8.17
C ASN A 243 6.22 15.94 7.27
N ARG A 244 6.12 15.25 6.14
CA ARG A 244 7.27 14.96 5.27
C ARG A 244 6.91 15.04 3.78
N THR A 245 7.33 16.11 3.13
CA THR A 245 7.39 16.21 1.67
C THR A 245 8.83 16.59 1.38
N ILE A 246 9.60 15.66 0.80
CA ILE A 246 10.97 15.90 0.31
C ILE A 246 10.86 16.07 -1.20
N SER A 247 10.10 17.08 -1.61
CA SER A 247 10.28 17.61 -2.96
C SER A 247 11.49 18.52 -2.89
N GLY A 248 12.49 18.29 -3.75
CA GLY A 248 13.67 19.15 -3.92
C GLY A 248 13.35 20.59 -4.35
N SER A 249 12.08 20.99 -4.35
CA SER A 249 11.67 22.38 -4.49
C SER A 249 11.92 23.14 -3.17
N THR A 250 13.05 23.83 -3.16
CA THR A 250 13.38 24.85 -2.15
C THR A 250 12.42 26.03 -2.30
N LYS A 251 11.18 25.90 -1.85
CA LYS A 251 10.31 27.03 -1.53
C LYS A 251 9.58 26.73 -0.23
N GLN A 252 9.85 27.62 0.73
CA GLN A 252 9.26 27.68 2.05
C GLN A 252 7.74 27.47 1.99
N GLU A 253 7.21 26.56 2.82
CA GLU A 253 5.90 26.69 3.49
C GLU A 253 5.62 25.47 4.38
N SER A 254 6.42 25.33 5.44
CA SER A 254 6.04 24.80 6.77
C SER A 254 7.31 24.48 7.55
N ASN A 255 7.70 25.40 8.44
CA ASN A 255 8.94 25.34 9.22
C ASN A 255 9.01 24.13 10.16
N GLU A 256 7.87 23.47 10.41
CA GLU A 256 7.74 22.35 11.34
C GLU A 256 8.05 20.98 10.72
N GLY A 257 7.61 20.71 9.49
CA GLY A 257 7.85 19.41 8.83
C GLY A 257 9.34 19.15 8.56
N SER A 258 10.03 20.15 8.00
CA SER A 258 11.49 20.11 7.80
C SER A 258 12.25 19.98 9.13
N ARG A 259 11.73 20.56 10.22
CA ARG A 259 12.35 20.48 11.56
C ARG A 259 12.18 19.11 12.19
N LEU A 260 10.98 18.52 12.14
CA LEU A 260 10.71 17.18 12.67
C LEU A 260 11.50 16.11 11.92
N PHE A 261 11.58 16.21 10.59
CA PHE A 261 12.45 15.36 9.78
C PHE A 261 13.90 15.40 10.27
N LYS A 262 14.47 16.61 10.44
CA LYS A 262 15.86 16.77 10.92
C LYS A 262 16.07 16.20 12.32
N ILE A 263 15.09 16.31 13.21
CA ILE A 263 15.16 15.75 14.57
C ILE A 263 15.15 14.23 14.52
N MET A 264 14.22 13.63 13.77
CA MET A 264 14.09 12.18 13.63
C MET A 264 15.30 11.56 12.94
N ALA A 265 15.75 12.14 11.83
CA ALA A 265 16.95 11.71 11.13
C ALA A 265 18.17 11.71 12.08
N LYS A 266 18.37 12.80 12.84
CA LYS A 266 19.45 12.87 13.85
C LYS A 266 19.30 11.82 14.95
N SER A 267 18.08 11.58 15.41
CA SER A 267 17.80 10.54 16.42
C SER A 267 18.19 9.16 15.91
N PHE A 268 17.72 8.77 14.72
CA PHE A 268 18.06 7.48 14.11
C PHE A 268 19.56 7.37 13.83
N SER A 269 20.21 8.41 13.30
CA SER A 269 21.66 8.40 13.08
C SER A 269 22.42 8.18 14.38
N LYS A 270 22.00 8.82 15.49
CA LYS A 270 22.66 8.66 16.79
C LYS A 270 22.49 7.25 17.35
N ARG A 271 21.28 6.70 17.29
CA ARG A 271 20.98 5.34 17.70
C ARG A 271 21.77 4.30 16.88
N TRP A 272 21.85 4.51 15.57
CA TRP A 272 22.64 3.67 14.66
C TRP A 272 24.14 3.73 15.00
N GLN A 273 24.70 4.93 15.16
CA GLN A 273 26.11 5.12 15.57
C GLN A 273 26.43 4.50 16.92
N ASN A 274 25.46 4.48 17.84
CA ASN A 274 25.59 3.85 19.15
C ASN A 274 25.39 2.31 19.10
N GLY A 275 25.02 1.74 17.95
CA GLY A 275 24.72 0.32 17.81
C GLY A 275 23.36 -0.12 18.37
N GLU A 276 22.47 0.82 18.66
CA GLU A 276 21.11 0.54 19.20
C GLU A 276 20.14 0.05 18.12
N ILE A 277 20.42 0.36 16.85
CA ILE A 277 19.69 -0.14 15.69
C ILE A 277 20.68 -0.64 14.63
N SER A 278 20.30 -1.68 13.89
CA SER A 278 21.14 -2.28 12.85
C SER A 278 21.22 -1.42 11.59
N ASN A 279 22.18 -1.72 10.70
CA ASN A 279 22.25 -1.10 9.37
C ASN A 279 20.93 -1.26 8.60
N PHE A 280 20.32 -2.45 8.65
CA PHE A 280 19.04 -2.73 8.01
C PHE A 280 17.93 -1.81 8.54
N GLN A 281 17.79 -1.72 9.87
CA GLN A 281 16.77 -0.86 10.49
C GLN A 281 17.01 0.61 10.16
N TYR A 282 18.27 1.06 10.17
CA TYR A 282 18.62 2.42 9.82
C TYR A 282 18.29 2.74 8.36
N LEU A 283 18.61 1.85 7.41
CA LEU A 283 18.25 2.00 6.00
C LEU A 283 16.73 1.99 5.79
N MET A 284 15.99 1.15 6.50
CA MET A 284 14.52 1.19 6.46
C MET A 284 13.99 2.54 6.96
N HIS A 285 14.50 3.05 8.08
CA HIS A 285 14.13 4.38 8.58
C HIS A 285 14.48 5.48 7.59
N LEU A 286 15.65 5.43 6.93
CA LEU A 286 16.04 6.39 5.89
C LEU A 286 15.12 6.31 4.67
N ASN A 287 14.77 5.12 4.20
CA ASN A 287 13.84 4.92 3.09
C ASN A 287 12.46 5.50 3.42
N THR A 288 11.91 5.14 4.58
CA THR A 288 10.66 5.73 5.06
C THR A 288 10.81 7.24 5.05
N LEU A 289 11.80 7.79 5.75
CA LEU A 289 12.12 9.22 5.78
C LEU A 289 12.28 9.85 4.39
N ALA A 290 12.76 9.14 3.39
CA ALA A 290 12.95 9.68 2.04
C ALA A 290 11.66 9.76 1.21
N GLY A 291 10.55 9.18 1.67
CA GLY A 291 9.31 9.13 0.89
C GLY A 291 8.95 7.72 0.42
N HIS A 292 9.85 6.75 0.57
CA HIS A 292 9.64 5.39 0.10
C HIS A 292 8.66 4.61 0.98
N GLY A 293 7.98 3.64 0.35
CA GLY A 293 6.95 2.79 0.94
C GLY A 293 6.63 1.59 0.05
N TYR A 294 5.88 0.63 0.57
CA TYR A 294 5.56 -0.61 -0.14
C TYR A 294 4.30 -0.49 -1.02
N SER A 295 3.44 0.50 -0.75
CA SER A 295 2.21 0.75 -1.49
C SER A 295 2.44 1.22 -2.93
N ASP A 296 3.49 2.03 -3.18
CA ASP A 296 3.84 2.54 -4.52
C ASP A 296 5.14 1.90 -5.02
N LEU A 297 5.03 1.02 -6.02
CA LEU A 297 6.18 0.32 -6.61
C LEU A 297 7.20 1.26 -7.28
N THR A 298 6.78 2.47 -7.67
CA THR A 298 7.68 3.47 -8.27
C THR A 298 8.56 4.16 -7.22
N GLN A 299 8.17 4.08 -5.94
CA GLN A 299 8.89 4.64 -4.79
C GLN A 299 9.21 3.55 -3.76
N TYR A 300 9.49 2.34 -4.23
CA TYR A 300 9.84 1.21 -3.37
C TYR A 300 11.14 1.47 -2.58
N PRO A 301 11.30 0.92 -1.36
CA PRO A 301 12.53 1.07 -0.60
C PRO A 301 13.76 0.55 -1.36
N VAL A 302 14.87 1.27 -1.24
CA VAL A 302 16.13 1.00 -1.96
C VAL A 302 17.21 0.59 -0.96
N PHE A 303 17.91 -0.49 -1.28
CA PHE A 303 19.05 -1.00 -0.52
C PHE A 303 20.28 -1.11 -1.42
N PRO A 304 21.49 -0.84 -0.91
CA PRO A 304 22.68 -0.92 -1.74
C PRO A 304 23.04 -2.38 -2.04
N TRP A 305 23.74 -2.62 -3.15
CA TRP A 305 24.59 -3.80 -3.25
C TRP A 305 25.70 -3.75 -2.20
N VAL A 306 25.92 -4.86 -1.48
CA VAL A 306 26.97 -4.95 -0.45
C VAL A 306 28.11 -5.86 -0.88
N LEU A 307 27.79 -7.02 -1.47
CA LEU A 307 28.80 -7.92 -2.02
C LEU A 307 29.10 -7.54 -3.47
N ALA A 308 30.33 -7.83 -3.89
CA ALA A 308 30.81 -7.67 -5.26
C ALA A 308 31.34 -8.98 -5.85
N ASP A 309 31.46 -10.02 -5.02
CA ASP A 309 31.84 -11.37 -5.44
C ASP A 309 30.62 -12.30 -5.39
N TYR A 310 30.23 -12.78 -6.56
CA TYR A 310 29.15 -13.74 -6.78
C TYR A 310 29.62 -14.93 -7.62
N GLU A 311 30.93 -15.08 -7.83
CA GLU A 311 31.50 -16.15 -8.63
C GLU A 311 32.13 -17.24 -7.74
N THR A 312 32.66 -16.84 -6.59
CA THR A 312 33.30 -17.77 -5.67
C THR A 312 32.28 -18.56 -4.85
N GLU A 313 32.57 -19.84 -4.64
CA GLU A 313 31.73 -20.73 -3.82
C GLU A 313 31.77 -20.35 -2.33
N ASN A 314 32.91 -19.83 -1.86
CA ASN A 314 33.12 -19.47 -0.46
C ASN A 314 33.60 -18.01 -0.35
N LEU A 315 32.82 -17.19 0.36
CA LEU A 315 33.11 -15.78 0.57
C LEU A 315 34.06 -15.54 1.75
N ASP A 316 35.21 -14.94 1.47
CA ASP A 316 36.18 -14.50 2.48
C ASP A 316 35.81 -13.09 3.00
N LEU A 317 34.92 -13.02 4.00
CA LEU A 317 34.40 -11.75 4.54
C LEU A 317 35.46 -10.76 5.07
N PRO A 318 36.63 -11.19 5.58
CA PRO A 318 37.74 -10.30 5.88
C PRO A 318 38.35 -9.58 4.66
N ASN A 319 38.16 -10.10 3.44
CA ASN A 319 38.76 -9.53 2.24
C ASN A 319 37.95 -8.30 1.76
N PRO A 320 38.51 -7.08 1.78
CA PRO A 320 37.77 -5.88 1.36
C PRO A 320 37.37 -5.89 -0.12
N LYS A 321 37.99 -6.74 -0.96
CA LYS A 321 37.69 -6.81 -2.39
C LYS A 321 36.37 -7.50 -2.72
N ILE A 322 35.81 -8.28 -1.79
CA ILE A 322 34.53 -8.97 -2.00
C ILE A 322 33.32 -8.05 -1.77
N PHE A 323 33.55 -6.79 -1.37
CA PHE A 323 32.51 -5.82 -1.10
C PHE A 323 32.41 -4.77 -2.20
N CYS A 324 31.18 -4.33 -2.46
CA CYS A 324 30.86 -3.18 -3.27
C CYS A 324 31.47 -1.90 -2.67
N LYS A 325 31.92 -0.97 -3.53
CA LYS A 325 32.44 0.32 -3.10
C LYS A 325 31.28 1.26 -2.81
N LEU A 326 30.85 1.32 -1.56
CA LEU A 326 29.71 2.13 -1.11
C LEU A 326 29.94 3.66 -1.22
N ASP A 327 31.18 4.09 -1.42
CA ASP A 327 31.52 5.48 -1.74
C ASP A 327 31.25 5.86 -3.21
N LYS A 328 30.79 4.90 -4.03
CA LYS A 328 30.59 5.05 -5.47
C LYS A 328 29.21 4.55 -5.91
N PRO A 329 28.62 5.18 -6.93
CA PRO A 329 27.42 4.66 -7.57
C PRO A 329 27.71 3.38 -8.39
N MET A 330 26.64 2.71 -8.82
CA MET A 330 26.71 1.40 -9.53
C MET A 330 27.53 1.43 -10.82
N ASP A 331 27.42 2.50 -11.60
CA ASP A 331 28.18 2.73 -12.83
C ASP A 331 29.71 2.84 -12.61
N CYS A 332 30.13 3.08 -11.37
CA CYS A 332 31.52 3.31 -10.99
C CYS A 332 32.17 2.11 -10.27
N GLN A 333 31.49 0.97 -10.21
CA GLN A 333 32.02 -0.22 -9.55
C GLN A 333 33.17 -0.86 -10.36
N MET A 334 33.01 -0.91 -11.69
CA MET A 334 34.02 -1.40 -12.63
C MET A 334 34.67 -0.28 -13.45
N PRO A 335 35.99 -0.37 -13.76
CA PRO A 335 36.68 0.64 -14.56
C PRO A 335 36.13 0.80 -15.99
N GLU A 336 35.71 -0.30 -16.60
CA GLU A 336 35.14 -0.32 -17.95
C GLU A 336 33.85 0.48 -18.02
N GLY A 337 32.87 0.15 -17.17
CA GLY A 337 31.61 0.89 -17.06
C GLY A 337 31.83 2.37 -16.79
N LYS A 338 32.67 2.72 -15.80
CA LYS A 338 32.97 4.12 -15.47
C LYS A 338 33.41 4.93 -16.69
N GLU A 339 34.30 4.38 -17.50
CA GLU A 339 34.83 5.08 -18.68
C GLU A 339 33.75 5.24 -19.76
N GLU A 340 32.88 4.24 -19.93
CA GLU A 340 31.79 4.29 -20.90
C GLU A 340 30.72 5.32 -20.51
N PHE A 341 30.27 5.32 -19.26
CA PHE A 341 29.34 6.30 -18.72
C PHE A 341 29.90 7.73 -18.82
N LYS A 342 31.19 7.91 -18.52
CA LYS A 342 31.86 9.19 -18.66
C LYS A 342 31.90 9.67 -20.12
N LYS A 343 32.26 8.78 -21.06
CA LYS A 343 32.25 9.10 -22.51
C LYS A 343 30.87 9.49 -23.00
N ARG A 344 29.82 8.80 -22.54
CA ARG A 344 28.42 9.13 -22.87
C ARG A 344 28.06 10.53 -22.38
N TYR A 345 28.39 10.86 -21.14
CA TYR A 345 28.17 12.19 -20.57
C TYR A 345 28.90 13.29 -21.37
N GLU A 346 30.18 13.08 -21.67
CA GLU A 346 31.01 14.07 -22.37
C GLU A 346 30.50 14.32 -23.81
N ARG A 347 30.10 13.25 -24.52
CA ARG A 347 29.55 13.30 -25.88
C ARG A 347 28.12 13.82 -25.97
N TRP A 348 27.41 13.95 -24.84
CA TRP A 348 26.06 14.47 -24.84
C TRP A 348 26.04 15.94 -25.29
N ASP A 349 25.34 16.21 -26.39
CA ASP A 349 25.26 17.53 -27.04
C ASP A 349 23.81 17.88 -27.41
N ASP A 350 22.89 17.56 -26.49
CA ASP A 350 21.49 17.98 -26.60
C ASP A 350 21.31 19.37 -25.96
N LEU A 351 20.63 20.27 -26.68
CA LEU A 351 20.40 21.65 -26.24
C LEU A 351 19.23 21.78 -25.25
N GLU A 352 18.30 20.82 -25.25
CA GLU A 352 17.09 20.85 -24.41
C GLU A 352 17.24 19.95 -23.19
N VAL A 353 17.90 18.80 -23.35
CA VAL A 353 18.07 17.80 -22.28
C VAL A 353 19.42 17.97 -21.59
N PRO A 354 19.47 18.26 -20.27
CA PRO A 354 20.72 18.35 -19.53
C PRO A 354 21.57 17.08 -19.63
N LYS A 355 22.90 17.22 -19.59
CA LYS A 355 23.81 16.08 -19.59
C LYS A 355 23.55 15.16 -18.39
N PHE A 356 23.54 13.86 -18.63
CA PHE A 356 23.38 12.83 -17.61
C PHE A 356 24.28 11.62 -17.90
N HIS A 357 24.58 10.84 -16.86
CA HIS A 357 25.40 9.63 -17.00
C HIS A 357 24.55 8.46 -17.49
N TYR A 358 23.42 8.21 -16.84
CA TYR A 358 22.51 7.09 -17.13
C TYR A 358 21.09 7.59 -17.43
N GLY A 359 20.45 6.97 -18.43
CA GLY A 359 19.05 7.22 -18.78
C GLY A 359 18.07 6.30 -18.05
N SER A 360 18.58 5.33 -17.29
CA SER A 360 17.83 4.45 -16.39
C SER A 360 18.00 4.91 -14.94
N HIS A 361 17.09 4.49 -14.08
CA HIS A 361 17.14 4.80 -12.65
C HIS A 361 17.51 3.54 -11.85
N TYR A 362 18.14 3.73 -10.69
CA TYR A 362 18.55 2.62 -9.81
C TYR A 362 17.36 1.92 -9.13
N SER A 363 16.19 2.57 -9.09
CA SER A 363 14.94 2.04 -8.54
C SER A 363 13.78 2.38 -9.46
N SER A 364 12.93 1.41 -9.74
CA SER A 364 11.71 1.56 -10.54
C SER A 364 10.77 0.39 -10.28
N ALA A 365 9.49 0.55 -10.61
CA ALA A 365 8.54 -0.55 -10.48
C ALA A 365 8.96 -1.78 -11.30
N GLY A 366 9.52 -1.58 -12.50
CA GLY A 366 10.07 -2.67 -13.31
C GLY A 366 11.20 -3.43 -12.62
N ILE A 367 12.06 -2.75 -11.86
CA ILE A 367 13.16 -3.37 -11.11
C ILE A 367 12.61 -4.20 -9.94
N VAL A 368 11.64 -3.66 -9.21
CA VAL A 368 10.99 -4.37 -8.11
C VAL A 368 10.29 -5.63 -8.61
N LEU A 369 9.55 -5.52 -9.71
CA LEU A 369 8.85 -6.64 -10.33
C LEU A 369 9.80 -7.64 -10.99
N PHE A 370 10.96 -7.19 -11.46
CA PHE A 370 12.03 -8.07 -11.93
C PHE A 370 12.54 -8.95 -10.78
N TYR A 371 12.84 -8.37 -9.61
CA TYR A 371 13.30 -9.14 -8.45
C TYR A 371 12.21 -10.03 -7.85
N LEU A 372 11.00 -9.50 -7.64
CA LEU A 372 9.92 -10.19 -6.92
C LEU A 372 9.02 -11.04 -7.83
N LEU A 373 9.41 -11.25 -9.09
CA LEU A 373 8.68 -11.98 -10.13
C LEU A 373 8.02 -13.29 -9.64
N ARG A 374 8.65 -14.00 -8.69
CA ARG A 374 8.22 -15.31 -8.20
C ARG A 374 7.23 -15.26 -7.03
N LEU A 375 6.84 -14.08 -6.57
CA LEU A 375 5.92 -13.91 -5.44
C LEU A 375 4.61 -13.29 -5.89
N LEU A 376 3.50 -13.77 -5.31
CA LEU A 376 2.21 -13.08 -5.44
C LEU A 376 2.14 -11.90 -4.46
N PRO A 377 1.58 -10.75 -4.86
CA PRO A 377 0.92 -10.46 -6.14
C PRO A 377 1.86 -10.03 -7.28
N PHE A 378 3.15 -9.83 -7.03
CA PHE A 378 4.13 -9.28 -7.99
C PHE A 378 4.24 -10.04 -9.32
N SER A 379 4.03 -11.36 -9.32
CA SER A 379 3.98 -12.13 -10.57
C SER A 379 2.86 -11.65 -11.51
N ALA A 380 1.68 -11.34 -10.97
CA ALA A 380 0.56 -10.83 -11.73
C ALA A 380 0.79 -9.38 -12.19
N GLU A 381 1.34 -8.55 -11.31
CA GLU A 381 1.76 -7.17 -11.65
C GLU A 381 2.81 -7.14 -12.76
N ASN A 382 3.77 -8.08 -12.74
CA ASN A 382 4.77 -8.22 -13.79
C ASN A 382 4.14 -8.59 -15.14
N GLN A 383 3.24 -9.58 -15.17
CA GLN A 383 2.52 -9.94 -16.39
C GLN A 383 1.71 -8.76 -16.91
N LYS A 384 1.04 -8.03 -16.02
CA LYS A 384 0.28 -6.82 -16.38
C LYS A 384 1.17 -5.76 -17.03
N LEU A 385 2.33 -5.47 -16.44
CA LEU A 385 3.32 -4.53 -17.00
C LEU A 385 3.77 -4.93 -18.41
N GLN A 386 3.83 -6.23 -18.68
CA GLN A 386 4.31 -6.83 -19.93
C GLN A 386 3.19 -7.19 -20.92
N GLY A 387 1.97 -6.69 -20.73
CA GLY A 387 0.86 -6.90 -21.67
C GLY A 387 0.11 -8.22 -21.53
N GLY A 388 0.16 -8.85 -20.34
CA GLY A 388 -0.64 -10.02 -19.97
C GLY A 388 0.13 -11.35 -19.89
N GLN A 389 1.43 -11.35 -20.22
CA GLN A 389 2.30 -12.52 -20.16
C GLN A 389 3.67 -12.12 -19.60
N PHE A 390 4.48 -13.09 -19.18
CA PHE A 390 5.85 -12.78 -18.75
C PHE A 390 6.71 -12.32 -19.95
N ASP A 391 7.73 -11.52 -19.65
CA ASP A 391 8.75 -11.12 -20.63
C ASP A 391 9.55 -12.34 -21.12
N HIS A 392 10.39 -12.14 -22.14
CA HIS A 392 11.29 -13.15 -22.66
C HIS A 392 12.18 -13.73 -21.56
N ALA A 393 12.36 -15.04 -21.56
CA ALA A 393 13.07 -15.79 -20.52
C ALA A 393 14.48 -15.25 -20.22
N ASP A 394 15.22 -14.83 -21.25
CA ASP A 394 16.56 -14.25 -21.10
C ASP A 394 16.57 -12.88 -20.39
N HIS A 395 15.44 -12.17 -20.35
CA HIS A 395 15.30 -10.88 -19.66
C HIS A 395 14.77 -11.04 -18.23
N LEU A 396 14.28 -12.22 -17.85
CA LEU A 396 13.76 -12.46 -16.52
C LEU A 396 14.89 -12.65 -15.51
N PHE A 397 14.63 -12.26 -14.26
CA PHE A 397 15.58 -12.43 -13.18
C PHE A 397 15.86 -13.91 -12.92
N ASN A 398 17.10 -14.32 -13.17
CA ASN A 398 17.52 -15.73 -13.11
C ASN A 398 18.91 -15.97 -12.51
N SER A 399 19.69 -14.92 -12.27
CA SER A 399 21.05 -15.02 -11.74
C SER A 399 21.42 -13.74 -11.00
N VAL A 400 21.80 -13.87 -9.72
CA VAL A 400 22.28 -12.73 -8.93
C VAL A 400 23.62 -12.23 -9.47
N GLN A 401 24.50 -13.16 -9.88
CA GLN A 401 25.80 -12.87 -10.47
C GLN A 401 25.65 -12.04 -11.75
N ASP A 402 24.84 -12.50 -12.70
CA ASP A 402 24.67 -11.79 -13.98
C ASP A 402 24.00 -10.42 -13.77
N THR A 403 23.06 -10.34 -12.83
CA THR A 403 22.42 -9.07 -12.46
C THR A 403 23.44 -8.09 -11.88
N TRP A 404 24.32 -8.54 -10.96
CA TRP A 404 25.40 -7.72 -10.42
C TRP A 404 26.35 -7.26 -11.53
N LEU A 405 26.81 -8.17 -12.40
CA LEU A 405 27.74 -7.85 -13.47
C LEU A 405 27.16 -6.80 -14.43
N SER A 406 25.89 -6.97 -14.83
CA SER A 406 25.15 -6.00 -15.64
C SER A 406 25.08 -4.64 -14.96
N ALA A 407 24.61 -4.58 -13.71
CA ALA A 407 24.43 -3.34 -12.96
C ALA A 407 25.75 -2.64 -12.59
N ALA A 408 26.83 -3.40 -12.37
CA ALA A 408 28.17 -2.88 -12.04
C ALA A 408 28.92 -2.29 -13.26
N GLY A 409 28.27 -2.29 -14.43
CA GLY A 409 28.80 -1.68 -15.65
C GLY A 409 29.65 -2.60 -16.51
N LYS A 410 29.44 -3.93 -16.45
CA LYS A 410 30.09 -4.89 -17.36
C LYS A 410 29.18 -5.15 -18.57
N GLY A 411 29.51 -4.57 -19.71
CA GLY A 411 28.82 -4.82 -20.98
C GLY A 411 27.41 -4.23 -21.12
N ASN A 412 26.93 -3.47 -20.13
CA ASN A 412 25.63 -2.82 -20.17
C ASN A 412 25.66 -1.43 -19.49
N THR A 413 25.49 -0.36 -20.27
CA THR A 413 25.41 1.02 -19.74
C THR A 413 24.00 1.50 -19.48
N SER A 414 23.01 0.63 -19.63
CA SER A 414 21.61 0.95 -19.38
C SER A 414 21.12 0.36 -18.06
N ASP A 415 21.98 -0.34 -17.32
CA ASP A 415 21.65 -1.00 -16.08
C ASP A 415 22.48 -0.44 -14.93
N VAL A 416 21.80 0.17 -13.96
CA VAL A 416 22.39 0.71 -12.73
C VAL A 416 21.53 0.36 -11.51
N LYS A 417 20.82 -0.78 -11.58
CA LYS A 417 19.86 -1.20 -10.55
C LYS A 417 20.54 -1.39 -9.20
N GLU A 418 19.95 -0.80 -8.17
CA GLU A 418 20.24 -1.11 -6.78
C GLU A 418 19.29 -2.21 -6.27
N LEU A 419 19.57 -2.75 -5.09
CA LEU A 419 18.79 -3.81 -4.48
C LEU A 419 17.53 -3.30 -3.79
N ILE A 420 16.67 -4.26 -3.42
CA ILE A 420 15.50 -4.09 -2.57
C ILE A 420 15.73 -4.74 -1.19
N PRO A 421 15.01 -4.34 -0.13
CA PRO A 421 15.16 -4.90 1.22
C PRO A 421 15.10 -6.43 1.28
N GLU A 422 14.31 -7.05 0.41
CA GLU A 422 13.98 -8.48 0.39
C GLU A 422 15.22 -9.37 0.19
N PHE A 423 16.28 -8.86 -0.46
CA PHE A 423 17.58 -9.53 -0.56
C PHE A 423 18.22 -9.84 0.81
N TYR A 424 17.83 -9.11 1.86
CA TYR A 424 18.44 -9.19 3.18
C TYR A 424 17.62 -10.01 4.19
N TYR A 425 16.37 -10.36 3.89
CA TYR A 425 15.51 -11.06 4.85
C TYR A 425 14.54 -12.10 4.26
N MET A 426 14.33 -12.13 2.93
CA MET A 426 13.30 -12.98 2.32
C MET A 426 13.88 -13.88 1.22
N PRO A 427 14.53 -15.01 1.55
CA PRO A 427 15.09 -15.90 0.52
C PRO A 427 14.05 -16.44 -0.48
N LYS A 428 12.77 -16.48 -0.07
CA LYS A 428 11.66 -17.03 -0.86
C LYS A 428 11.43 -16.34 -2.20
N PHE A 429 11.86 -15.08 -2.41
CA PHE A 429 11.68 -14.43 -3.73
C PHE A 429 12.56 -15.06 -4.81
N LEU A 430 13.61 -15.79 -4.42
CA LEU A 430 14.46 -16.51 -5.34
C LEU A 430 13.80 -17.81 -5.81
N GLU A 431 12.93 -18.42 -5.00
CA GLU A 431 12.37 -19.75 -5.23
C GLU A 431 11.07 -19.70 -6.07
N ASN A 432 10.96 -20.51 -7.13
CA ASN A 432 9.72 -20.64 -7.91
C ASN A 432 8.68 -21.56 -7.25
N ARG A 433 8.21 -21.20 -6.04
CA ARG A 433 7.27 -22.04 -5.26
C ARG A 433 5.89 -22.19 -5.88
N PHE A 434 5.49 -21.26 -6.74
CA PHE A 434 4.19 -21.26 -7.38
C PHE A 434 4.19 -21.97 -8.74
N ASN A 435 5.30 -22.58 -9.15
CA ASN A 435 5.46 -23.25 -10.44
C ASN A 435 5.04 -22.35 -11.62
N LEU A 436 5.44 -21.08 -11.59
CA LEU A 436 5.18 -20.15 -12.67
C LEU A 436 5.91 -20.62 -13.93
N ASP A 437 5.25 -20.52 -15.08
CA ASP A 437 5.87 -20.76 -16.38
C ASP A 437 6.66 -19.52 -16.80
N LEU A 438 7.97 -19.54 -16.51
CA LEU A 438 8.89 -18.45 -16.79
C LEU A 438 9.64 -18.66 -18.13
N GLY A 439 9.24 -19.66 -18.91
CA GLY A 439 9.85 -19.97 -20.19
C GLY A 439 11.25 -20.60 -20.13
N GLU A 440 11.85 -20.68 -21.31
CA GLU A 440 13.16 -21.30 -21.55
C GLU A 440 14.06 -20.28 -22.25
N LYS A 441 15.28 -20.13 -21.74
CA LYS A 441 16.29 -19.25 -22.32
C LYS A 441 16.75 -19.76 -23.67
N GLN A 442 17.41 -18.91 -24.44
CA GLN A 442 18.09 -19.32 -25.68
C GLN A 442 19.16 -20.40 -25.46
N SER A 443 19.71 -20.51 -24.25
CA SER A 443 20.63 -21.60 -23.87
C SER A 443 19.96 -22.97 -23.74
N GLY A 444 18.62 -23.03 -23.76
CA GLY A 444 17.83 -24.23 -23.47
C GLY A 444 17.57 -24.46 -21.98
N GLU A 445 18.05 -23.56 -21.11
CA GLU A 445 17.83 -23.66 -19.67
C GLU A 445 16.49 -23.01 -19.29
N LYS A 446 15.69 -23.73 -18.49
CA LYS A 446 14.47 -23.16 -17.93
C LYS A 446 14.78 -22.07 -16.91
N VAL A 447 14.02 -20.99 -16.93
CA VAL A 447 14.14 -19.93 -15.94
C VAL A 447 13.64 -20.46 -14.60
N SER A 448 14.57 -20.69 -13.69
CA SER A 448 14.33 -21.09 -12.31
C SER A 448 15.40 -20.44 -11.43
N LEU A 449 15.10 -20.16 -10.17
CA LEU A 449 16.12 -19.87 -9.16
C LEU A 449 15.75 -20.63 -7.89
N GLY A 450 16.77 -21.14 -7.21
CA GLY A 450 16.75 -21.76 -5.88
C GLY A 450 15.81 -22.93 -5.68
#